data_AF-A0A7G7W8J1-F1
#
_entry.id   AF-A0A7G7W8J1-F1
#
_cell.length_a   1.000
_cell.length_b   1.000
_cell.length_c   1.000
_cell.angle_alpha   90.00
_cell.angle_beta   90.00
_cell.angle_gamma   90.00
#
_symmetry.space_group_name_H-M   'P 1'
#
loop_
_entity.id
_entity.type
_entity.pdbx_description
1 polymer ?
#
loop_
_entity_poly.entity_id
_entity_poly.type
_entity_poly.pdbx_seq_one_letter_code
_entity_poly.pdbx_strand_id
1 'polypeptide(L)'
;MTYTSSSALVSTPATNISFHELKVWPACFAAVLNGNKPFDVRFNDRQYKVGDALLLREYEPESEQYSGRSTERWVSYLLQGGSFGLEQGWCVLGLAEHPPLPAGVHDTRLW
;
A
#
# COMPACT_ATOMS: atom_id res chain seq x y z
N MET A 1 47.77 8.37 6.01
CA MET A 1 46.38 8.84 6.17
C MET A 1 45.90 9.42 4.86
N THR A 2 45.12 8.68 4.09
CA THR A 2 44.27 9.23 3.01
C THR A 2 43.19 8.17 2.76
N TYR A 3 42.01 8.37 3.35
CA TYR A 3 40.83 7.59 2.98
C TYR A 3 40.26 8.23 1.72
N THR A 4 40.36 7.54 0.60
CA THR A 4 39.67 7.92 -0.63
C THR A 4 38.18 7.64 -0.42
N SER A 5 37.41 8.67 -0.08
CA SER A 5 35.95 8.59 -0.06
C SER A 5 35.45 8.34 -1.48
N SER A 6 35.12 7.09 -1.78
CA SER A 6 34.37 6.75 -2.98
C SER A 6 32.90 7.11 -2.76
N SER A 7 32.53 8.35 -3.10
CA SER A 7 31.13 8.76 -3.20
C SER A 7 30.52 8.13 -4.46
N ALA A 8 30.16 6.86 -4.37
CA ALA A 8 29.23 6.28 -5.33
C ALA A 8 27.84 6.87 -5.03
N LEU A 9 27.38 7.76 -5.91
CA LEU A 9 25.98 8.16 -5.97
C LEU A 9 25.18 6.89 -6.29
N VAL A 10 24.59 6.26 -5.27
CA VAL A 10 23.61 5.20 -5.48
C VAL A 10 22.39 5.89 -6.08
N SER A 11 22.23 5.76 -7.40
CA SER A 11 21.00 6.16 -8.09
C SER A 11 19.89 5.23 -7.61
N THR A 12 19.14 5.65 -6.58
CA THR A 12 17.92 4.97 -6.20
C THR A 12 17.01 4.94 -7.43
N PRO A 13 16.56 3.77 -7.91
CA PRO A 13 15.59 3.75 -9.00
C PRO A 13 14.35 4.50 -8.53
N ALA A 14 13.87 5.45 -9.33
CA ALA A 14 12.58 6.07 -9.09
C ALA A 14 11.53 4.95 -9.13
N THR A 15 11.04 4.53 -7.96
CA THR A 15 9.96 3.57 -7.86
C THR A 15 8.76 4.20 -8.54
N ASN A 16 8.30 3.62 -9.64
CA ASN A 16 7.11 4.09 -10.33
C ASN A 16 5.88 3.74 -9.47
N ILE A 17 5.50 4.67 -8.59
CA ILE A 17 4.37 4.54 -7.67
C ILE A 17 3.11 4.51 -8.52
N SER A 18 2.38 3.40 -8.45
CA SER A 18 1.10 3.26 -9.16
C SER A 18 -0.06 3.64 -8.25
N PHE A 19 -1.11 4.20 -8.84
CA PHE A 19 -2.35 4.53 -8.17
C PHE A 19 -3.45 3.56 -8.60
N HIS A 20 -4.10 2.91 -7.63
CA HIS A 20 -5.12 1.90 -7.88
C HIS A 20 -6.44 2.29 -7.23
N GLU A 21 -7.49 2.43 -8.03
CA GLU A 21 -8.85 2.60 -7.52
C GLU A 21 -9.51 1.24 -7.29
N LEU A 22 -10.00 1.00 -6.07
CA LEU A 22 -10.52 -0.30 -5.66
C LEU A 22 -11.84 -0.14 -4.91
N LYS A 23 -12.79 -1.05 -5.19
CA LYS A 23 -13.99 -1.22 -4.37
C LYS A 23 -13.63 -1.86 -3.03
N VAL A 24 -14.35 -1.47 -1.98
CA VAL A 24 -14.32 -2.11 -0.67
C VAL A 24 -15.72 -2.09 -0.06
N TRP A 25 -16.13 -3.19 0.57
CA TRP A 25 -17.45 -3.28 1.20
C TRP A 25 -17.54 -2.46 2.48
N PRO A 26 -18.75 -2.03 2.90
CA PRO A 26 -18.91 -1.06 3.98
C PRO A 26 -18.26 -1.47 5.31
N ALA A 27 -18.40 -2.75 5.71
CA ALA A 27 -17.79 -3.25 6.95
C ALA A 27 -16.26 -3.20 6.90
N CYS A 28 -15.66 -3.55 5.75
CA CYS A 28 -14.22 -3.46 5.55
C CYS A 28 -13.76 -2.00 5.47
N PHE A 29 -14.53 -1.13 4.79
CA PHE A 29 -14.24 0.30 4.69
C PHE A 29 -14.17 0.94 6.08
N ALA A 30 -15.19 0.72 6.91
CA ALA A 30 -15.21 1.21 8.29
C ALA A 30 -14.03 0.67 9.12
N ALA A 31 -13.69 -0.61 8.98
CA ALA A 31 -12.57 -1.21 9.69
C ALA A 31 -11.20 -0.63 9.25
N VAL A 32 -11.01 -0.35 7.96
CA VAL A 32 -9.80 0.30 7.43
C VAL A 32 -9.74 1.77 7.86
N LEU A 33 -10.87 2.48 7.81
CA LEU A 33 -10.97 3.88 8.21
C LEU A 33 -10.63 4.07 9.69
N ASN A 34 -11.06 3.15 10.55
CA ASN A 34 -10.79 3.19 11.99
C ASN A 34 -9.40 2.62 12.37
N GLY A 35 -8.62 2.11 11.41
CA GLY A 35 -7.31 1.50 11.66
C GLY A 35 -7.35 0.07 12.21
N ASN A 36 -8.52 -0.47 12.56
CA ASN A 36 -8.69 -1.84 13.06
C ASN A 36 -8.29 -2.92 12.03
N LYS A 37 -8.35 -2.57 10.74
CA LYS A 37 -7.95 -3.43 9.63
C LYS A 37 -6.81 -2.76 8.85
N PRO A 38 -5.55 -2.87 9.30
CA PRO A 38 -4.39 -2.28 8.65
C PRO A 38 -3.90 -3.12 7.45
N PHE A 39 -4.78 -3.91 6.82
CA PHE A 39 -4.44 -4.78 5.70
C PHE A 39 -5.65 -5.06 4.79
N ASP A 40 -5.40 -5.41 3.54
CA ASP A 40 -6.41 -5.88 2.58
C ASP A 40 -5.93 -7.19 1.91
N VAL A 41 -6.84 -8.09 1.53
CA VAL A 41 -6.53 -9.34 0.84
C VAL A 41 -7.09 -9.27 -0.57
N ARG A 42 -6.23 -9.39 -1.58
CA ARG A 42 -6.60 -9.15 -2.98
C ARG A 42 -6.01 -10.20 -3.91
N PHE A 43 -6.71 -10.50 -4.99
CA PHE A 43 -6.09 -11.14 -6.13
C PHE A 43 -5.09 -10.17 -6.76
N ASN A 44 -3.87 -10.62 -7.05
CA ASN A 44 -2.78 -9.76 -7.53
C ASN A 44 -2.78 -9.63 -9.07
N ASP A 45 -3.89 -9.14 -9.63
CA ASP A 45 -4.09 -8.84 -11.07
C ASP A 45 -3.45 -7.51 -11.51
N ARG A 46 -3.09 -6.64 -10.57
CA ARG A 46 -2.53 -5.31 -10.81
C ARG A 46 -1.03 -5.21 -10.57
N GLN A 47 -0.38 -6.33 -10.19
CA GLN A 47 1.03 -6.37 -9.82
C GLN A 47 1.37 -5.33 -8.74
N TYR A 48 0.58 -5.32 -7.65
CA TYR A 48 0.74 -4.38 -6.54
C TYR A 48 2.18 -4.37 -6.01
N LYS A 49 2.66 -3.20 -5.58
CA LYS A 49 4.01 -3.01 -5.02
C LYS A 49 3.96 -2.18 -3.76
N VAL A 50 4.94 -2.37 -2.89
CA VAL A 50 5.18 -1.46 -1.76
C VAL A 50 5.39 -0.04 -2.29
N GLY A 51 4.70 0.92 -1.69
CA GLY A 51 4.67 2.33 -2.09
C GLY A 51 3.52 2.70 -3.01
N ASP A 52 2.81 1.75 -3.61
CA ASP A 52 1.60 2.04 -4.39
C ASP A 52 0.52 2.71 -3.53
N ALA A 53 -0.23 3.62 -4.14
CA ALA A 53 -1.39 4.27 -3.53
C ALA A 53 -2.68 3.54 -3.92
N LEU A 54 -3.57 3.36 -2.94
CA LEU A 54 -4.86 2.71 -3.09
C LEU A 54 -5.96 3.71 -2.73
N LEU A 55 -6.82 4.05 -3.68
CA LEU A 55 -8.08 4.74 -3.41
C LEU A 55 -9.17 3.70 -3.16
N LEU A 56 -9.45 3.46 -1.89
CA LEU A 56 -10.49 2.54 -1.47
C LEU A 56 -11.84 3.26 -1.48
N ARG A 57 -12.73 2.87 -2.39
CA ARG A 57 -14.07 3.43 -2.55
C ARG A 57 -15.09 2.49 -1.95
N GLU A 58 -15.88 3.00 -1.02
CA GLU A 58 -16.92 2.19 -0.41
C GLU A 58 -18.02 1.88 -1.43
N TYR A 59 -18.32 0.59 -1.56
CA TYR A 59 -19.27 0.04 -2.51
C TYR A 59 -20.22 -0.92 -1.81
N GLU A 60 -21.52 -0.65 -1.89
CA GLU A 60 -22.59 -1.48 -1.34
C GLU A 60 -22.95 -2.58 -2.35
N PRO A 61 -22.64 -3.86 -2.09
CA PRO A 61 -22.95 -4.94 -3.01
C PRO A 61 -24.46 -5.18 -3.20
N GLU A 62 -25.30 -4.89 -2.20
CA GLU A 62 -26.74 -5.16 -2.30
C GLU A 62 -27.46 -4.20 -3.26
N SER A 63 -27.06 -2.92 -3.24
CA SER A 63 -27.62 -1.88 -4.11
C SER A 63 -26.79 -1.63 -5.37
N GLU A 64 -25.63 -2.27 -5.47
CA GLU A 64 -24.63 -2.08 -6.53
C GLU A 64 -24.17 -0.61 -6.70
N GLN A 65 -24.13 0.14 -5.61
CA GLN A 65 -23.84 1.57 -5.62
C GLN A 65 -22.63 1.94 -4.77
N TYR A 66 -21.92 2.98 -5.20
CA TYR A 66 -20.96 3.66 -4.36
C TYR A 66 -21.69 4.55 -3.36
N SER A 67 -21.29 4.54 -2.09
CA SER A 67 -21.85 5.46 -1.09
C SER A 67 -21.36 6.90 -1.24
N GLY A 68 -20.30 7.10 -2.04
CA GLY A 68 -19.56 8.37 -2.18
C GLY A 68 -18.40 8.50 -1.19
N ARG A 69 -18.27 7.61 -0.20
CA ARG A 69 -17.12 7.60 0.71
C ARG A 69 -15.90 6.97 0.06
N SER A 70 -14.73 7.52 0.37
CA SER A 70 -13.44 6.95 -0.04
C SER A 70 -12.35 7.25 0.99
N THR A 71 -11.28 6.46 0.95
CA THR A 71 -10.09 6.72 1.75
C THR A 71 -8.85 6.28 0.99
N GLU A 72 -7.77 7.05 1.10
CA GLU A 72 -6.48 6.74 0.49
C GLU A 72 -5.60 5.97 1.49
N ARG A 73 -4.92 4.93 1.01
CA ARG A 73 -3.93 4.16 1.77
C ARG A 73 -2.74 3.85 0.90
N TRP A 74 -1.58 3.66 1.51
CA TRP A 74 -0.38 3.22 0.82
C TRP A 74 -0.05 1.77 1.16
N VAL A 75 0.43 1.02 0.16
CA VAL A 75 0.91 -0.34 0.38
C VAL A 75 2.23 -0.26 1.15
N SER A 76 2.18 -0.57 2.44
CA SER A 76 3.35 -0.58 3.32
C SER A 76 4.05 -1.94 3.37
N TYR A 77 3.31 -3.00 3.02
CA TYR A 77 3.81 -4.37 2.99
C TYR A 77 3.08 -5.19 1.92
N LEU A 78 3.75 -6.18 1.34
CA LEU A 78 3.15 -7.10 0.38
C LEU A 78 3.55 -8.54 0.74
N LEU A 79 2.56 -9.36 1.08
CA LEU A 79 2.74 -10.81 1.18
C LEU A 79 2.18 -11.47 -0.07
N GLN A 80 3.03 -12.14 -0.84
CA GLN A 80 2.61 -12.89 -2.02
C GLN A 80 2.05 -14.27 -1.61
N GLY A 81 0.97 -14.69 -2.28
CA GLY A 81 0.36 -16.00 -2.14
C GLY A 81 1.25 -17.15 -2.63
N GLY A 82 0.81 -18.38 -2.36
CA GLY A 82 1.60 -19.60 -2.50
C GLY A 82 2.41 -19.94 -1.24
N SER A 83 2.22 -19.19 -0.15
CA SER A 83 2.92 -19.37 1.13
C SER A 83 2.01 -19.01 2.31
N PHE A 84 2.34 -19.51 3.51
CA PHE A 84 1.61 -19.21 4.76
C PHE A 84 0.09 -19.46 4.72
N GLY A 85 -0.37 -20.40 3.89
CA GLY A 85 -1.80 -20.70 3.71
C GLY A 85 -2.55 -19.72 2.81
N LEU A 86 -1.86 -18.75 2.19
CA LEU A 86 -2.43 -17.86 1.19
C LEU A 86 -2.38 -18.52 -0.19
N GLU A 87 -3.51 -18.58 -0.88
CA GLU A 87 -3.62 -19.19 -2.21
C GLU A 87 -2.74 -18.49 -3.24
N GLN A 88 -2.19 -19.25 -4.19
CA GLN A 88 -1.38 -18.70 -5.27
C GLN A 88 -2.17 -17.68 -6.09
N GLY A 89 -1.52 -16.57 -6.48
CA GLY A 89 -2.16 -15.47 -7.21
C GLY A 89 -2.84 -14.43 -6.31
N TRP A 90 -3.10 -14.74 -5.04
CA TRP A 90 -3.55 -13.77 -4.06
C TRP A 90 -2.38 -13.07 -3.38
N CYS A 91 -2.68 -11.97 -2.70
CA CYS A 91 -1.73 -11.21 -1.88
C CYS A 91 -2.42 -10.58 -0.67
N VAL A 92 -1.63 -10.27 0.35
CA VAL A 92 -2.03 -9.39 1.45
C VAL A 92 -1.27 -8.08 1.32
N LEU A 93 -2.01 -6.97 1.29
CA LEU A 93 -1.49 -5.61 1.26
C LEU A 93 -1.54 -5.04 2.67
N GLY A 94 -0.39 -4.72 3.27
CA GLY A 94 -0.34 -3.87 4.45
C GLY A 94 -0.71 -2.43 4.07
N LEU A 95 -1.50 -1.76 4.89
CA LEU A 95 -2.02 -0.41 4.62
C LEU A 95 -1.41 0.59 5.59
N ALA A 96 -0.86 1.68 5.06
CA ALA A 96 -0.43 2.85 5.83
C ALA A 96 -1.30 4.07 5.52
N GLU A 97 -1.39 4.99 6.49
CA GLU A 97 -2.08 6.29 6.36
C GLU A 97 -1.22 7.37 5.69
N HIS A 98 0.07 7.09 5.46
CA HIS A 98 1.01 8.03 4.85
C HIS A 98 1.87 7.31 3.81
N PRO A 99 2.37 8.03 2.79
CA PRO A 99 3.30 7.46 1.83
C PRO A 99 4.58 7.01 2.54
N PRO A 100 5.31 6.02 1.98
CA PRO A 100 6.63 5.68 2.49
C PRO A 100 7.54 6.91 2.44
N LEU A 101 8.40 7.05 3.45
CA LEU A 101 9.39 8.11 3.46
C LEU A 101 10.31 8.02 2.24
N PRO A 102 10.78 9.16 1.71
CA PRO A 102 11.80 9.16 0.67
C PRO A 102 13.04 8.37 1.12
N ALA A 103 13.70 7.71 0.17
CA ALA A 103 14.91 6.96 0.45
C ALA A 103 15.96 7.85 1.14
N GLY A 104 16.49 7.39 2.27
CA GLY A 104 17.50 8.11 3.07
C GLY A 104 16.92 9.04 4.15
N VAL A 105 15.60 9.19 4.25
CA VAL A 105 14.96 9.91 5.36
C VAL A 105 14.56 8.92 6.46
N HIS A 106 15.18 9.05 7.63
CA HIS A 106 14.93 8.19 8.80
C HIS A 106 14.34 8.94 10.00
N ASP A 107 14.28 10.28 9.94
CA ASP A 107 13.75 11.12 11.03
C ASP A 107 12.39 11.71 10.64
N THR A 108 11.37 11.38 11.42
CA THR A 108 9.99 11.85 11.25
C THR A 108 9.68 13.10 12.08
N ARG A 109 10.63 13.62 12.88
CA ARG A 109 10.38 14.78 13.78
C ARG A 109 10.30 16.14 13.09
N LEU A 110 10.38 16.21 11.76
CA LEU A 110 10.41 17.47 10.99
C LEU A 110 9.23 17.65 10.03
N TRP A 111 8.14 16.90 10.21
CA TRP A 111 6.91 16.98 9.41
C TRP A 111 5.68 17.02 10.30
#